data_AF-A0A0Q9SRY3-F1
#
_entry.id   AF-A0A0Q9SRY3-F1
#
_cell.length_a   1.000
_cell.length_b   1.000
_cell.length_c   1.000
_cell.angle_alpha   90.00
_cell.angle_beta   90.00
_cell.angle_gamma   90.00
#
_symmetry.space_group_name_H-M   'P 1'
#
loop_
_entity.id
_entity.type
_entity.pdbx_description
1 polymer ?
#
loop_
_entity_poly.entity_id
_entity_poly.type
_entity_poly.pdbx_seq_one_letter_code
_entity_poly.pdbx_strand_id
1 'polypeptide(L)'
;MGGPAADPERAAVEAGRRARARLRRYCAANLLNRLGTLTYGPPRCTDARQVRQDVGVFFRNLREQVGEPFPYAWVPELHKDGVHFHVHFAAGRYIARKDLDTAWGRGFVHIKLLGDLPVGSGKLAEARRAAGYLSKYVAKTFMDEQAGHRPRGLHRFDVAQGYTPEVIRLRGATREDVLAQAADLMGGLPATSWSSDEVEDWQGPPAVWVQWAG
;
A
#
# COMPACT_ATOMS: atom_id res chain seq x y z
N MET A 1 -27.34 11.59 -6.91
CA MET A 1 -26.50 12.79 -6.72
C MET A 1 -25.94 12.74 -5.31
N GLY A 2 -24.61 12.70 -5.13
CA GLY A 2 -23.99 12.75 -3.81
C GLY A 2 -23.73 14.19 -3.42
N GLY A 3 -24.41 14.68 -2.37
CA GLY A 3 -24.14 16.01 -1.82
C GLY A 3 -22.73 16.10 -1.23
N PRO A 4 -22.17 17.31 -1.08
CA PRO A 4 -20.88 17.49 -0.43
C PRO A 4 -20.91 16.86 0.97
N ALA A 5 -19.82 16.21 1.37
CA ALA A 5 -19.68 15.72 2.73
C ALA A 5 -19.88 16.88 3.70
N ALA A 6 -20.64 16.65 4.79
CA ALA A 6 -20.92 17.67 5.81
C ALA A 6 -19.65 18.31 6.39
N ASP A 7 -18.52 17.61 6.29
CA ASP A 7 -17.18 18.11 6.59
C ASP A 7 -16.17 17.54 5.55
N PRO A 8 -15.77 18.35 4.55
CA PRO A 8 -14.83 17.95 3.51
C PRO A 8 -13.42 17.61 4.03
N GLU A 9 -12.98 18.25 5.10
CA GLU A 9 -11.65 18.04 5.69
C GLU A 9 -11.60 16.69 6.39
N ARG A 10 -12.60 16.41 7.24
CA ARG A 10 -12.76 15.10 7.87
C ARG A 10 -12.90 13.98 6.84
N ALA A 11 -13.65 14.21 5.76
CA ALA A 11 -13.79 13.24 4.68
C ALA A 11 -12.45 12.93 3.98
N ALA A 12 -11.60 13.95 3.77
CA ALA A 12 -10.27 13.79 3.18
C ALA A 12 -9.31 13.03 4.12
N VAL A 13 -9.32 13.36 5.41
CA VAL A 13 -8.53 12.66 6.45
C VAL A 13 -8.90 11.18 6.50
N GLU A 14 -10.20 10.87 6.52
CA GLU A 14 -10.70 9.49 6.54
C GLU A 14 -10.39 8.73 5.25
N ALA A 15 -10.50 9.39 4.08
CA ALA A 15 -10.07 8.81 2.82
C ALA A 15 -8.57 8.47 2.83
N GLY A 16 -7.74 9.36 3.40
CA GLY A 16 -6.31 9.13 3.59
C GLY A 16 -6.00 7.98 4.52
N ARG A 17 -6.73 7.85 5.64
CA ARG A 17 -6.62 6.71 6.55
C ARG A 17 -6.98 5.40 5.84
N ARG A 18 -8.10 5.35 5.11
CA ARG A 18 -8.54 4.16 4.36
C ARG A 18 -7.55 3.76 3.27
N ALA A 19 -7.03 4.72 2.49
CA ALA A 19 -6.07 4.45 1.43
C ALA A 19 -4.76 3.85 1.98
N ARG A 20 -4.21 4.42 3.05
CA ARG A 20 -3.02 3.89 3.73
C ARG A 20 -3.26 2.48 4.29
N ALA A 21 -4.39 2.26 4.96
CA ALA A 21 -4.75 0.95 5.48
C ALA A 21 -4.87 -0.10 4.37
N ARG A 22 -5.50 0.24 3.23
CA ARG A 22 -5.61 -0.64 2.06
C ARG A 22 -4.23 -1.02 1.51
N LEU A 23 -3.35 -0.04 1.31
CA LEU A 23 -1.99 -0.31 0.83
C LEU A 23 -1.22 -1.19 1.81
N ARG A 24 -1.30 -0.92 3.12
CA ARG A 24 -0.60 -1.70 4.14
C ARG A 24 -1.04 -3.16 4.18
N ARG A 25 -2.34 -3.42 4.13
CA ARG A 25 -2.88 -4.78 4.06
C ARG A 25 -2.40 -5.52 2.82
N TYR A 26 -2.45 -4.86 1.66
CA TYR A 26 -1.96 -5.44 0.41
C TYR A 26 -0.47 -5.79 0.47
N CYS A 27 0.38 -4.89 0.96
CA CYS A 27 1.81 -5.14 1.08
C CYS A 27 2.12 -6.28 2.06
N ALA A 28 1.45 -6.33 3.21
CA ALA A 28 1.66 -7.36 4.23
C ALA A 28 1.21 -8.75 3.72
N ALA A 29 0.01 -8.85 3.13
CA ALA A 29 -0.52 -10.11 2.60
C ALA A 29 0.35 -10.70 1.48
N ASN A 30 1.01 -9.84 0.69
CA ASN A 30 1.85 -10.25 -0.43
C ASN A 30 3.35 -10.24 -0.11
N LEU A 31 3.73 -10.05 1.16
CA LEU A 31 5.12 -10.03 1.62
C LEU A 31 6.02 -9.05 0.83
N LEU A 32 5.50 -7.86 0.48
CA LEU A 32 6.24 -6.86 -0.29
C LEU A 32 7.34 -6.20 0.54
N ASN A 33 8.52 -6.81 0.59
CA ASN A 33 9.63 -6.43 1.48
C ASN A 33 10.80 -5.71 0.78
N ARG A 34 10.80 -5.62 -0.55
CA ARG A 34 11.81 -4.89 -1.30
C ARG A 34 11.24 -3.58 -1.77
N LEU A 35 11.90 -2.50 -1.40
CA LEU A 35 11.48 -1.14 -1.68
C LEU A 35 12.37 -0.56 -2.77
N GLY A 36 11.76 -0.02 -3.81
CA GLY A 36 12.47 0.64 -4.89
C GLY A 36 11.90 2.00 -5.27
N THR A 37 12.68 2.72 -6.05
CA THR A 37 12.34 4.03 -6.61
C THR A 37 12.71 4.05 -8.08
N LEU A 38 11.80 4.52 -8.92
CA LEU A 38 12.08 4.88 -10.32
C LEU A 38 12.16 6.41 -10.40
N THR A 39 13.20 6.89 -11.06
CA THR A 39 13.45 8.31 -11.29
C THR A 39 13.70 8.53 -12.78
N TYR A 40 13.04 9.55 -13.35
CA TYR A 40 13.29 9.96 -14.72
C TYR A 40 14.69 10.56 -14.86
N GLY A 41 15.42 10.10 -15.88
CA GLY A 41 16.56 10.84 -16.42
C GLY A 41 16.07 11.99 -17.31
N PRO A 42 16.97 12.77 -17.91
CA PRO A 42 16.58 13.72 -18.96
C PRO A 42 16.04 12.97 -20.19
N PRO A 43 14.90 13.39 -20.78
CA PRO A 43 14.02 14.46 -20.34
C PRO A 43 13.15 14.05 -19.13
N ARG A 44 13.01 14.98 -18.18
CA ARG A 44 12.18 14.80 -16.98
C ARG A 44 10.68 14.74 -17.32
N CYS A 45 9.87 14.12 -16.46
CA CYS A 45 8.42 14.01 -16.64
C CYS A 45 7.65 14.59 -15.44
N THR A 46 6.81 15.60 -15.71
CA THR A 46 5.89 16.24 -14.75
C THR A 46 4.41 15.95 -15.03
N ASP A 47 4.10 15.15 -16.06
CA ASP A 47 2.71 14.74 -16.34
C ASP A 47 2.35 13.46 -15.58
N ALA A 48 1.42 13.59 -14.63
CA ALA A 48 0.92 12.48 -13.84
C ALA A 48 0.25 11.36 -14.67
N ARG A 49 -0.29 11.66 -15.86
CA ARG A 49 -0.88 10.66 -16.76
C ARG A 49 0.21 9.88 -17.48
N GLN A 50 1.21 10.56 -18.01
CA GLN A 50 2.37 9.93 -18.63
C GLN A 50 3.09 8.98 -17.66
N VAL A 51 3.32 9.40 -16.41
CA VAL A 51 3.95 8.54 -15.38
C VAL A 51 3.19 7.23 -15.18
N ARG A 52 1.85 7.27 -15.18
CA ARG A 52 1.03 6.05 -15.03
C ARG A 52 1.20 5.09 -16.21
N GLN A 53 1.22 5.63 -17.42
CA GLN A 53 1.44 4.83 -18.63
C GLN A 53 2.82 4.18 -18.61
N ASP A 54 3.85 4.96 -18.28
CA ASP A 54 5.24 4.48 -18.22
C ASP A 54 5.45 3.44 -17.11
N VAL A 55 4.87 3.63 -15.92
CA VAL A 55 4.92 2.63 -14.85
C VAL A 55 4.14 1.36 -15.24
N GLY A 56 3.05 1.50 -15.98
CA GLY A 56 2.33 0.38 -16.57
C GLY A 56 3.20 -0.43 -17.54
N VAL A 57 3.95 0.24 -18.42
CA VAL A 57 4.95 -0.38 -19.31
C VAL A 57 6.05 -1.06 -18.49
N PHE A 58 6.61 -0.37 -17.50
CA PHE A 58 7.65 -0.90 -16.63
C PHE A 58 7.25 -2.24 -16.01
N PHE A 59 6.10 -2.32 -15.35
CA PHE A 59 5.67 -3.57 -14.72
C PHE A 59 5.23 -4.65 -15.72
N ARG A 60 4.82 -4.28 -16.95
CA ARG A 60 4.62 -5.27 -18.02
C ARG A 60 5.94 -5.89 -18.45
N ASN A 61 6.92 -5.06 -18.82
CA ASN A 61 8.25 -5.50 -19.24
C ASN A 61 8.94 -6.31 -18.13
N LEU A 62 8.79 -5.88 -16.88
CA LEU A 62 9.40 -6.58 -15.75
C LEU A 62 8.80 -7.97 -15.52
N ARG A 63 7.49 -8.15 -15.77
CA ARG A 63 6.86 -9.48 -15.73
C ARG A 63 7.38 -10.39 -16.84
N GLU A 64 7.58 -9.86 -18.05
CA GLU A 64 8.15 -10.62 -19.16
C GLU A 64 9.58 -11.07 -18.87
N GLN A 65 10.41 -10.20 -18.29
CA GLN A 65 11.79 -10.53 -17.92
C GLN A 65 11.87 -11.54 -16.77
N VAL A 66 11.00 -11.43 -15.77
CA VAL A 66 10.95 -12.35 -14.63
C VAL A 66 10.29 -13.70 -15.00
N GLY A 67 9.48 -13.73 -16.06
CA GLY A 67 8.84 -14.94 -16.59
C GLY A 67 7.54 -15.37 -15.90
N GLU A 68 7.14 -14.69 -14.82
CA GLU A 68 5.90 -15.00 -14.10
C GLU A 68 5.26 -13.73 -13.49
N PRO A 69 3.92 -13.70 -13.33
CA PRO A 69 3.25 -12.65 -12.58
C PRO A 69 3.74 -12.58 -11.12
N PHE A 70 3.83 -11.37 -10.57
CA PHE A 70 4.20 -11.16 -9.17
C PHE A 70 3.48 -9.96 -8.56
N PRO A 71 3.27 -9.94 -7.23
CA PRO A 71 2.64 -8.81 -6.58
C PRO A 71 3.60 -7.63 -6.47
N TYR A 72 3.09 -6.44 -6.79
CA TYR A 72 3.76 -5.17 -6.54
C TYR A 72 2.75 -4.11 -6.11
N ALA A 73 3.26 -3.03 -5.52
CA ALA A 73 2.52 -1.81 -5.26
C ALA A 73 3.39 -0.61 -5.59
N TRP A 74 2.81 0.50 -6.04
CA TRP A 74 3.57 1.72 -6.31
C TRP A 74 2.77 3.00 -6.06
N VAL A 75 3.48 4.09 -5.76
CA VAL A 75 2.96 5.41 -5.43
C VAL A 75 3.75 6.47 -6.20
N PRO A 76 3.11 7.35 -6.99
CA PRO A 76 3.78 8.49 -7.59
C PRO A 76 3.99 9.60 -6.56
N GLU A 77 5.14 10.24 -6.59
CA GLU A 77 5.47 11.43 -5.81
C GLU A 77 6.01 12.50 -6.76
N LEU A 78 5.39 13.68 -6.80
CA LEU A 78 6.03 14.83 -7.42
C LEU A 78 7.18 15.27 -6.51
N HIS A 79 8.39 15.30 -7.08
CA HIS A 79 9.57 15.69 -6.35
C HIS A 79 9.45 17.16 -5.90
N LYS A 80 10.12 17.53 -4.80
CA LYS A 80 9.97 18.85 -4.16
C LYS A 80 10.37 20.03 -5.05
N ASP A 81 11.17 19.78 -6.10
CA ASP A 81 11.54 20.78 -7.10
C ASP A 81 10.46 21.00 -8.16
N GLY A 82 9.40 20.18 -8.17
CA GLY A 82 8.26 20.31 -9.09
C GLY A 82 8.55 19.90 -10.54
N VAL A 83 9.76 19.43 -10.85
CA VAL A 83 10.21 19.22 -12.24
C VAL A 83 10.30 17.76 -12.66
N HIS A 84 10.06 16.80 -11.76
CA HIS A 84 9.88 15.39 -12.12
C HIS A 84 9.12 14.58 -11.07
N PHE A 85 8.54 13.47 -11.50
CA PHE A 85 8.03 12.44 -10.61
C PHE A 85 9.10 11.43 -10.18
N HIS A 86 9.03 11.02 -8.92
CA HIS A 86 9.53 9.75 -8.42
C HIS A 86 8.40 8.74 -8.33
N VAL A 87 8.72 7.47 -8.55
CA VAL A 87 7.78 6.36 -8.34
C VAL A 87 8.36 5.45 -7.28
N HIS A 88 7.76 5.45 -6.09
CA HIS A 88 8.14 4.51 -5.04
C HIS A 88 7.34 3.24 -5.20
N PHE A 89 8.01 2.09 -5.23
CA PHE A 89 7.36 0.80 -5.38
C PHE A 89 7.85 -0.23 -4.36
N ALA A 90 7.07 -1.28 -4.16
CA ALA A 90 7.50 -2.47 -3.44
C ALA A 90 7.17 -3.75 -4.20
N ALA A 91 8.02 -4.76 -4.06
CA ALA A 91 7.88 -6.09 -4.64
C ALA A 91 8.16 -7.18 -3.59
N GLY A 92 7.50 -8.33 -3.73
CA GLY A 92 7.59 -9.47 -2.79
C GLY A 92 8.70 -10.47 -3.11
N ARG A 93 9.49 -10.20 -4.16
CA ARG A 93 10.53 -11.09 -4.66
C ARG A 93 11.79 -10.32 -5.00
N TYR A 94 12.91 -11.04 -5.03
CA TYR A 94 14.13 -10.50 -5.63
C TYR A 94 13.92 -10.34 -7.14
N ILE A 95 14.39 -9.22 -7.66
CA ILE A 95 14.40 -8.88 -9.09
C ILE A 95 15.80 -8.33 -9.34
N ALA A 96 16.49 -8.88 -10.36
CA ALA A 96 17.86 -8.48 -10.62
C ALA A 96 17.89 -7.01 -11.04
N ARG A 97 18.96 -6.31 -10.65
CA ARG A 97 19.11 -4.89 -10.93
C ARG A 97 19.07 -4.59 -12.44
N LYS A 98 19.72 -5.45 -13.23
CA LYS A 98 19.73 -5.37 -14.69
C LYS A 98 18.32 -5.43 -15.30
N ASP A 99 17.45 -6.28 -14.77
CA ASP A 99 16.07 -6.40 -15.24
C ASP A 99 15.28 -5.13 -14.96
N LEU A 100 15.43 -4.59 -13.74
CA LEU A 100 14.82 -3.32 -13.37
C LEU A 100 15.28 -2.16 -14.27
N ASP A 101 16.59 -2.04 -14.53
CA ASP A 101 17.13 -0.98 -15.38
C ASP A 101 16.64 -1.14 -16.83
N THR A 102 16.61 -2.38 -17.34
CA THR A 102 16.12 -2.70 -18.70
C THR A 102 14.62 -2.42 -18.84
N ALA A 103 13.82 -2.82 -17.85
CA ALA A 103 12.38 -2.58 -17.84
C ALA A 103 12.03 -1.09 -17.71
N TRP A 104 12.83 -0.32 -16.95
CA TRP A 104 12.58 1.10 -16.77
C TRP A 104 12.98 1.91 -18.00
N GLY A 105 14.22 1.76 -18.47
CA GLY A 105 14.72 2.40 -19.70
C GLY A 105 14.62 3.93 -19.76
N ARG A 106 14.25 4.60 -18.66
CA ARG A 106 13.88 6.03 -18.62
C ARG A 106 14.64 6.82 -17.56
N GLY A 107 15.73 6.27 -17.03
CA GLY A 107 16.55 6.92 -16.03
C GLY A 107 17.09 5.94 -15.01
N PHE A 108 16.91 6.28 -13.74
CA PHE A 108 17.57 5.60 -12.63
C PHE A 108 16.57 4.74 -11.87
N VAL A 109 17.02 3.53 -11.52
CA VAL A 109 16.33 2.70 -10.53
C VAL A 109 17.14 2.71 -9.23
N HIS A 110 16.47 2.51 -8.12
CA HIS A 110 17.09 2.10 -6.87
C HIS A 110 16.21 1.02 -6.25
N ILE A 111 16.78 -0.02 -5.65
CA ILE A 111 16.03 -1.05 -4.94
C ILE A 111 16.85 -1.55 -3.75
N LYS A 112 16.18 -1.79 -2.62
CA LYS A 112 16.79 -2.36 -1.43
C LYS A 112 15.83 -3.32 -0.73
N LEU A 113 16.39 -4.35 -0.11
CA LEU A 113 15.72 -5.09 0.95
C LEU A 113 15.77 -4.24 2.22
N LEU A 114 14.66 -4.12 2.95
CA LEU A 114 14.66 -3.43 4.23
C LEU A 114 15.17 -4.38 5.32
N GLY A 115 16.41 -4.16 5.78
CA GLY A 115 17.09 -5.03 6.74
C GLY A 115 17.31 -4.45 8.15
N ASP A 116 16.87 -3.22 8.43
CA ASP A 116 17.01 -2.60 9.76
C ASP A 116 15.81 -2.96 10.65
N LEU A 117 15.76 -4.24 11.01
CA LEU A 117 14.76 -4.84 11.90
C LEU A 117 15.44 -5.74 12.95
N PRO A 118 14.84 -5.93 14.13
CA PRO A 118 15.37 -6.82 15.16
C PRO A 118 15.72 -8.22 14.62
N VAL A 119 16.77 -8.82 15.16
CA VAL A 119 17.18 -10.19 14.81
C VAL A 119 16.00 -11.15 15.00
N GLY A 120 15.76 -12.00 14.00
CA GLY A 120 14.60 -12.91 13.97
C GLY A 120 13.35 -12.33 13.28
N SER A 121 13.40 -11.09 12.78
CA SER A 121 12.31 -10.53 11.98
C SER A 121 12.12 -11.28 10.67
N GLY A 122 10.92 -11.80 10.43
CA GLY A 122 10.56 -12.48 9.18
C GLY A 122 10.11 -11.52 8.06
N LYS A 123 9.84 -12.09 6.88
CA LYS A 123 9.40 -11.35 5.68
C LYS A 123 8.17 -10.48 5.91
N LEU A 124 7.27 -10.87 6.82
CA LEU A 124 6.07 -10.11 7.16
C LEU A 124 6.41 -8.80 7.90
N ALA A 125 7.38 -8.84 8.82
CA ALA A 125 7.87 -7.64 9.50
C ALA A 125 8.53 -6.67 8.51
N GLU A 126 9.36 -7.19 7.59
CA GLU A 126 9.96 -6.41 6.51
C GLU A 126 8.89 -5.79 5.59
N ALA A 127 7.87 -6.55 5.23
CA ALA A 127 6.76 -6.07 4.41
C ALA A 127 5.94 -4.98 5.11
N ARG A 128 5.69 -5.11 6.42
CA ARG A 128 5.04 -4.07 7.23
C ARG A 128 5.88 -2.78 7.25
N ARG A 129 7.22 -2.89 7.34
CA ARG A 129 8.13 -1.74 7.26
C ARG A 129 8.08 -1.07 5.89
N ALA A 130 8.16 -1.85 4.80
CA ALA A 130 8.06 -1.33 3.43
C ALA A 130 6.71 -0.65 3.18
N ALA A 131 5.63 -1.24 3.68
CA ALA A 131 4.30 -0.67 3.61
C ALA A 131 4.18 0.65 4.37
N GLY A 132 4.81 0.75 5.55
CA GLY A 132 4.93 1.99 6.31
C GLY A 132 5.61 3.09 5.50
N TYR A 133 6.71 2.75 4.83
CA TYR A 133 7.44 3.69 3.95
C TYR A 133 6.57 4.16 2.78
N LEU A 134 5.95 3.25 2.00
CA LEU A 134 5.08 3.64 0.89
C LEU A 134 3.87 4.46 1.36
N SER A 135 3.32 4.14 2.54
CA SER A 135 2.18 4.89 3.12
C SER A 135 2.50 6.36 3.38
N LYS A 136 3.77 6.71 3.61
CA LYS A 136 4.21 8.11 3.74
C LYS A 136 3.92 8.88 2.45
N TYR A 137 4.24 8.29 1.30
CA TYR A 137 4.01 8.92 0.00
C TYR A 137 2.54 8.97 -0.36
N VAL A 138 1.75 7.95 0.01
CA VAL A 138 0.28 8.03 -0.13
C VAL A 138 -0.26 9.23 0.64
N ALA A 139 0.16 9.45 1.89
CA ALA A 139 -0.26 10.60 2.68
C ALA A 139 0.10 11.94 2.01
N LYS A 140 1.32 12.04 1.46
CA LYS A 140 1.77 13.23 0.71
C LYS A 140 0.84 13.54 -0.47
N THR A 141 0.34 12.53 -1.18
CA THR A 141 -0.57 12.76 -2.32
C THR A 141 -1.92 13.40 -1.96
N PHE A 142 -2.33 13.36 -0.68
CA PHE A 142 -3.50 14.11 -0.21
C PHE A 142 -3.13 15.57 0.02
N MET A 143 -1.98 15.83 0.65
CA MET A 143 -1.44 17.19 0.83
C MET A 143 -1.27 17.91 -0.51
N ASP A 144 -0.73 17.22 -1.51
CA ASP A 144 -0.55 17.76 -2.87
C ASP A 144 -1.89 18.03 -3.58
N GLU A 145 -2.96 17.29 -3.25
CA GLU A 145 -4.31 17.50 -3.79
C GLU A 145 -4.98 18.73 -3.16
N GLN A 146 -4.80 18.95 -1.86
CA GLN A 146 -5.21 20.21 -1.22
C GLN A 146 -4.49 21.42 -1.83
N ALA A 147 -3.25 21.23 -2.28
CA ALA A 147 -2.48 22.25 -2.99
C ALA A 147 -2.80 22.37 -4.50
N GLY A 148 -3.74 21.58 -5.04
CA GLY A 148 -4.20 21.67 -6.44
C GLY A 148 -3.28 21.02 -7.48
N HIS A 149 -2.21 20.34 -7.08
CA HIS A 149 -1.18 19.78 -7.99
C HIS A 149 -1.55 18.44 -8.63
N ARG A 150 -2.74 17.92 -8.34
CA ARG A 150 -3.15 16.57 -8.75
C ARG A 150 -4.38 16.60 -9.66
N PRO A 151 -4.30 15.99 -10.86
CA PRO A 151 -5.49 15.77 -11.69
C PRO A 151 -6.53 14.92 -10.96
N ARG A 152 -7.80 15.37 -10.99
CA ARG A 152 -8.94 14.61 -10.45
C ARG A 152 -9.08 13.25 -11.16
N GLY A 153 -9.61 12.26 -10.43
CA GLY A 153 -9.95 10.94 -10.97
C GLY A 153 -8.78 9.95 -11.09
N LEU A 154 -7.55 10.34 -10.77
CA LEU A 154 -6.41 9.41 -10.78
C LEU A 154 -6.30 8.64 -9.45
N HIS A 155 -5.86 7.38 -9.49
CA HIS A 155 -5.58 6.57 -8.30
C HIS A 155 -4.36 7.08 -7.52
N ARG A 156 -4.34 6.92 -6.19
CA ARG A 156 -3.25 7.38 -5.30
C ARG A 156 -2.03 6.47 -5.32
N PHE A 157 -2.30 5.20 -5.53
CA PHE A 157 -1.35 4.14 -5.67
C PHE A 157 -2.03 3.09 -6.55
N ASP A 158 -1.24 2.27 -7.22
CA ASP A 158 -1.75 1.10 -7.93
C ASP A 158 -1.01 -0.14 -7.43
N VAL A 159 -1.65 -1.28 -7.65
CA VAL A 159 -1.18 -2.59 -7.21
C VAL A 159 -1.33 -3.60 -8.35
N ALA A 160 -0.61 -4.71 -8.29
CA ALA A 160 -0.83 -5.82 -9.20
C ALA A 160 -2.26 -6.36 -9.03
N GLN A 161 -2.92 -6.66 -10.15
CA GLN A 161 -4.23 -7.30 -10.17
C GLN A 161 -4.10 -8.78 -9.81
N GLY A 162 -5.14 -9.36 -9.21
CA GLY A 162 -5.15 -10.78 -8.79
C GLY A 162 -4.49 -11.07 -7.43
N TYR A 163 -3.83 -10.10 -6.82
CA TYR A 163 -3.12 -10.25 -5.53
C TYR A 163 -3.81 -9.52 -4.37
N THR A 164 -5.05 -9.06 -4.55
CA THR A 164 -5.78 -8.43 -3.46
C THR A 164 -6.18 -9.50 -2.45
N PRO A 165 -5.86 -9.34 -1.14
CA PRO A 165 -6.21 -10.33 -0.13
C PRO A 165 -7.73 -10.51 -0.07
N GLU A 166 -8.14 -11.77 0.07
CA GLU A 166 -9.54 -12.15 0.16
C GLU A 166 -10.18 -11.67 1.47
N VAL A 167 -11.46 -11.32 1.42
CA VAL A 167 -12.25 -11.00 2.60
C VAL A 167 -13.10 -12.22 2.96
N ILE A 168 -12.73 -12.90 4.03
CA ILE A 168 -13.51 -14.00 4.59
C ILE A 168 -14.59 -13.43 5.52
N ARG A 169 -15.83 -13.87 5.34
CA ARG A 169 -16.96 -13.48 6.19
C ARG A 169 -17.33 -14.63 7.11
N LEU A 170 -17.19 -14.41 8.41
CA LEU A 170 -17.58 -15.35 9.46
C LEU A 170 -18.91 -14.93 10.07
N ARG A 171 -19.68 -15.91 10.57
CA ARG A 171 -20.96 -15.69 11.23
C ARG A 171 -21.08 -16.65 12.41
N GLY A 172 -21.65 -16.19 13.52
CA GLY A 172 -21.87 -16.94 14.74
C GLY A 172 -23.07 -16.39 15.49
N ALA A 173 -23.57 -17.13 16.47
CA ALA A 173 -24.68 -16.69 17.31
C ALA A 173 -24.21 -15.61 18.30
N THR A 174 -22.96 -15.70 18.73
CA THR A 174 -22.31 -14.75 19.64
C THR A 174 -21.03 -14.17 19.03
N ARG A 175 -20.53 -13.10 19.66
CA ARG A 175 -19.23 -12.51 19.33
C ARG A 175 -18.11 -13.52 19.56
N GLU A 176 -18.19 -14.25 20.67
CA GLU A 176 -17.23 -15.23 21.12
C GLU A 176 -17.13 -16.39 20.10
N ASP A 177 -18.26 -16.84 19.53
CA ASP A 177 -18.27 -17.84 18.45
C ASP A 177 -17.51 -17.37 17.21
N VAL A 178 -17.69 -16.12 16.81
CA VAL A 178 -17.02 -15.55 15.63
C VAL A 178 -15.52 -15.40 15.88
N LEU A 179 -15.13 -14.99 17.10
CA LEU A 179 -13.72 -14.86 17.48
C LEU A 179 -13.03 -16.23 17.56
N ALA A 180 -13.72 -17.26 18.05
CA ALA A 180 -13.23 -18.63 18.05
C ALA A 180 -12.99 -19.14 16.61
N GLN A 181 -13.98 -18.98 15.72
CA GLN A 181 -13.82 -19.31 14.30
C GLN A 181 -12.65 -18.57 13.65
N ALA A 182 -12.47 -17.29 13.98
CA ALA A 182 -11.36 -16.51 13.46
C ALA A 182 -10.00 -17.01 14.01
N ALA A 183 -9.95 -17.37 15.30
CA ALA A 183 -8.75 -17.92 15.92
C ALA A 183 -8.34 -19.25 15.27
N ASP A 184 -9.30 -20.13 14.99
CA ASP A 184 -9.06 -21.41 14.30
C ASP A 184 -8.48 -21.18 12.90
N LEU A 185 -9.08 -20.27 12.12
CA LEU A 185 -8.59 -19.94 10.78
C LEU A 185 -7.20 -19.31 10.78
N MET A 186 -6.88 -18.55 11.83
CA MET A 186 -5.61 -17.86 11.96
C MET A 186 -4.56 -18.69 12.73
N GLY A 187 -4.91 -19.91 13.17
CA GLY A 187 -4.01 -20.85 13.81
C GLY A 187 -3.63 -20.51 15.25
N GLY A 188 -4.45 -19.72 15.96
CA GLY A 188 -4.19 -19.36 17.36
C GLY A 188 -5.03 -18.17 17.83
N LEU A 189 -4.82 -17.76 19.08
CA LEU A 189 -5.50 -16.59 19.65
C LEU A 189 -4.93 -15.27 19.10
N PRO A 190 -5.74 -14.21 19.02
CA PRO A 190 -5.25 -12.90 18.63
C PRO A 190 -4.23 -12.37 19.65
N ALA A 191 -3.19 -11.70 19.17
CA ALA A 191 -2.17 -11.05 20.00
C ALA A 191 -2.60 -9.68 20.50
N THR A 192 -3.58 -9.06 19.84
CA THR A 192 -4.15 -7.76 20.24
C THR A 192 -5.64 -7.77 19.97
N SER A 193 -6.41 -7.19 20.88
CA SER A 193 -7.85 -6.99 20.75
C SER A 193 -8.23 -5.59 21.21
N TRP A 194 -9.31 -5.08 20.66
CA TRP A 194 -10.00 -3.87 21.09
C TRP A 194 -11.50 -4.10 20.96
N SER A 195 -12.26 -3.73 21.99
CA SER A 195 -13.72 -3.72 21.96
C SER A 195 -14.26 -2.30 22.08
N SER A 196 -15.39 -2.04 21.42
CA SER A 196 -16.18 -0.82 21.64
C SER A 196 -16.61 -0.65 23.10
N ASP A 197 -16.73 -1.76 23.84
CA ASP A 197 -17.12 -1.76 25.26
C ASP A 197 -16.05 -1.11 26.16
N GLU A 198 -14.81 -0.97 25.67
CA GLU A 198 -13.71 -0.29 26.37
C GLU A 198 -13.80 1.24 26.25
N VAL A 199 -14.78 1.77 25.51
CA VAL A 199 -14.97 3.20 25.27
C VAL A 199 -16.28 3.66 25.88
N GLU A 200 -16.19 4.44 26.96
CA GLU A 200 -17.33 4.89 27.78
C GLU A 200 -18.45 5.55 26.96
N ASP A 201 -18.11 6.36 25.95
CA ASP A 201 -19.07 7.11 25.13
C ASP A 201 -19.24 6.58 23.69
N TRP A 202 -19.12 5.27 23.47
CA TRP A 202 -19.24 4.71 22.12
C TRP A 202 -20.66 4.87 21.54
N GLN A 203 -20.77 5.63 20.44
CA GLN A 203 -22.04 5.93 19.76
C GLN A 203 -22.34 5.01 18.55
N GLY A 204 -21.49 4.02 18.28
CA GLY A 204 -21.65 3.10 17.14
C GLY A 204 -22.29 1.77 17.51
N PRO A 205 -22.56 0.89 16.53
CA PRO A 205 -22.88 -0.51 16.81
C PRO A 205 -21.73 -1.18 17.58
N PRO A 206 -22.00 -2.23 18.39
CA PRO A 206 -20.95 -3.01 19.03
C PRO A 206 -19.93 -3.51 18.01
N ALA A 207 -18.65 -3.30 18.29
CA ALA A 207 -17.58 -3.60 17.37
C ALA A 207 -16.38 -4.17 18.12
N VAL A 208 -15.74 -5.17 17.51
CA VAL A 208 -14.46 -5.69 17.98
C VAL A 208 -13.46 -5.68 16.83
N TRP A 209 -12.24 -5.32 17.16
CA TRP A 209 -11.10 -5.42 16.27
C TRP A 209 -10.05 -6.31 16.94
N VAL A 210 -9.53 -7.27 16.18
CA VAL A 210 -8.49 -8.19 16.65
C VAL A 210 -7.38 -8.30 15.62
N GLN A 211 -6.17 -8.60 16.10
CA GLN A 211 -4.98 -8.79 15.29
C GLN A 211 -4.15 -9.96 15.85
N TRP A 212 -3.66 -10.82 14.95
CA TRP A 212 -2.74 -11.90 15.27
C TRP A 212 -1.28 -11.43 15.17
N ALA A 213 -0.42 -12.05 15.99
CA ALA A 213 1.02 -11.94 15.80
C ALA A 213 1.36 -12.48 14.41
N GLY A 214 2.25 -11.79 13.70
CA GLY A 214 2.72 -12.21 12.38
C GLY A 214 4.17 -11.86 12.24
#